data_AF-A0A2C9ZPB7-F1
#
_entry.id   AF-A0A2C9ZPB7-F1
#
_cell.length_a   1.000
_cell.length_b   1.000
_cell.length_c   1.000
_cell.angle_alpha   90.00
_cell.angle_beta   90.00
_cell.angle_gamma   90.00
#
_symmetry.space_group_name_H-M   'P 1'
#
loop_
_entity.id
_entity.type
_entity.pdbx_description
1 polymer ?
#
loop_
_entity_poly.entity_id
_entity_poly.type
_entity_poly.pdbx_seq_one_letter_code
_entity_poly.pdbx_strand_id
1 'polypeptide(L)'
;MNNSKISTLSKVMLLVVMALLVSSVFVPMWRIELSAPQYPEGLVLLLHADKIAGDVDIINGLNHYIGMKTLHKEDFIEFTVLPYIIVFFALCALAVAVIAMKKGLYALFISFILFGILAGVDFYRWNYEYGHNLDPNAAIQVPGMSYQPPLLGYKQLLNFGAYSIPDTGGWMLIAAGLLLFIAVIKETNLLNRFKKSNTTAVLLVFLTFSFFSCAKTEVVPIKLNVDTCDFCKMTIADGKYAAEVISEKGRVFKFDDIMCMIQYGKENANTKIAAYYVSDYVQDNVLIPAKTAFFISEGTIQSPMRGGVIAFSSENDAKEFGIKFKAKPITWEAIIAK
;
A
#
# COMPACT_ATOMS: atom_id res chain seq x y z
N MET A 1 45.26 -5.40 21.97
CA MET A 1 44.35 -6.54 22.15
C MET A 1 43.10 -6.31 21.31
N ASN A 2 42.90 -7.06 20.22
CA ASN A 2 41.66 -6.98 19.45
C ASN A 2 40.53 -7.58 20.30
N ASN A 3 39.69 -6.74 20.88
CA ASN A 3 38.54 -7.22 21.64
C ASN A 3 37.57 -7.89 20.67
N SER A 4 37.58 -9.23 20.67
CA SER A 4 36.75 -10.08 19.82
C SER A 4 35.31 -10.14 20.30
N LYS A 5 35.01 -9.56 21.47
CA LYS A 5 33.68 -9.53 22.06
C LYS A 5 32.85 -8.35 21.56
N ILE A 6 31.55 -8.56 21.44
CA ILE A 6 30.56 -7.52 21.14
C ILE A 6 30.19 -6.75 22.41
N SER A 7 29.82 -5.49 22.24
CA SER A 7 29.41 -4.59 23.32
C SER A 7 28.04 -4.94 23.91
N THR A 8 27.75 -4.45 25.13
CA THR A 8 26.48 -4.66 25.83
C THR A 8 25.27 -4.20 25.01
N LEU A 9 25.36 -3.04 24.35
CA LEU A 9 24.28 -2.55 23.49
C LEU A 9 23.96 -3.55 22.34
N SER A 10 25.00 -4.11 21.70
CA SER A 10 24.81 -5.09 20.62
C SER A 10 24.18 -6.37 21.13
N LYS A 11 24.47 -6.78 22.37
CA LYS A 11 23.77 -7.90 23.02
C LYS A 11 22.30 -7.60 23.24
N VAL A 12 21.97 -6.41 23.74
CA VAL A 12 20.57 -5.98 23.92
C VAL A 12 19.84 -5.95 22.57
N MET A 13 20.47 -5.41 21.52
CA MET A 13 19.91 -5.43 20.16
C MET A 13 19.63 -6.86 19.69
N LEU A 14 20.53 -7.82 19.95
CA LEU A 14 20.31 -9.23 19.60
C LEU A 14 19.16 -9.88 20.38
N LEU A 15 18.92 -9.49 21.64
CA LEU A 15 17.76 -9.94 22.40
C LEU A 15 16.46 -9.38 21.83
N VAL A 16 16.45 -8.12 21.38
CA VAL A 16 15.31 -7.52 20.67
C VAL A 16 15.07 -8.22 19.34
N VAL A 17 16.13 -8.51 18.56
CA VAL A 17 16.05 -9.31 17.33
C VAL A 17 15.41 -10.67 17.61
N MET A 18 15.87 -11.38 18.64
CA MET A 18 15.28 -12.66 19.04
C MET A 18 13.78 -12.53 19.33
N ALA A 19 13.37 -11.52 20.11
CA ALA A 19 11.97 -11.30 20.44
C ALA A 19 11.11 -10.96 19.20
N LEU A 20 11.63 -10.15 18.27
CA LEU A 20 10.96 -9.81 17.01
C LEU A 20 10.77 -11.05 16.13
N LEU A 21 11.80 -11.89 16.00
CA LEU A 21 11.75 -13.12 15.20
C LEU A 21 10.78 -14.15 15.79
N VAL A 22 10.76 -14.33 17.11
CA VAL A 22 9.79 -15.24 17.75
C VAL A 22 8.37 -14.72 17.58
N SER A 23 8.16 -13.43 17.80
CA SER A 23 6.83 -12.81 17.73
C SER A 23 6.26 -12.82 16.30
N SER A 24 7.12 -12.68 15.28
CA SER A 24 6.67 -12.60 13.89
C SER A 24 5.95 -13.86 13.44
N VAL A 25 6.35 -15.04 13.94
CA VAL A 25 5.75 -16.35 13.59
C VAL A 25 4.25 -16.41 13.89
N PHE A 26 3.77 -15.63 14.87
CA PHE A 26 2.37 -15.67 15.32
C PHE A 26 1.46 -14.66 14.61
N VAL A 27 2.00 -13.85 13.70
CA VAL A 27 1.25 -12.80 12.98
C VAL A 27 1.44 -12.92 11.46
N PRO A 28 0.59 -12.28 10.64
CA PRO A 28 0.77 -12.31 9.19
C PRO A 28 2.14 -11.73 8.78
N MET A 29 2.84 -12.40 7.88
CA MET A 29 4.12 -11.95 7.34
C MET A 29 3.93 -10.99 6.18
N TRP A 30 2.96 -11.29 5.33
CA TRP A 30 2.67 -10.53 4.12
C TRP A 30 1.17 -10.42 3.93
N ARG A 31 0.74 -9.32 3.29
CA ARG A 31 -0.65 -9.19 2.84
C ARG A 31 -0.71 -8.81 1.38
N ILE A 32 -1.72 -9.35 0.70
CA ILE A 32 -2.06 -9.01 -0.67
C ILE A 32 -3.53 -8.57 -0.65
N GLU A 33 -3.76 -7.30 -0.96
CA GLU A 33 -5.08 -6.70 -1.06
C GLU A 33 -5.49 -6.69 -2.53
N LEU A 34 -6.69 -7.20 -2.82
CA LEU A 34 -7.29 -7.19 -4.14
C LEU A 34 -8.49 -6.26 -4.11
N SER A 35 -8.59 -5.39 -5.11
CA SER A 35 -9.73 -4.49 -5.29
C SER A 35 -10.39 -4.78 -6.62
N ALA A 36 -11.73 -4.84 -6.62
CA ALA A 36 -12.51 -5.10 -7.82
C ALA A 36 -13.85 -4.37 -7.74
N PRO A 37 -14.48 -4.01 -8.87
CA PRO A 37 -15.82 -3.42 -8.87
C PRO A 37 -16.86 -4.28 -8.15
N GLN A 38 -16.72 -5.61 -8.22
CA GLN A 38 -17.64 -6.59 -7.61
C GLN A 38 -17.42 -6.75 -6.09
N TYR A 39 -16.25 -6.33 -5.59
CA TYR A 39 -15.86 -6.43 -4.18
C TYR A 39 -15.45 -5.03 -3.69
N PRO A 40 -16.42 -4.13 -3.43
CA PRO A 40 -16.15 -2.74 -3.09
C PRO A 40 -15.34 -2.58 -1.79
N GLU A 41 -15.54 -3.49 -0.84
CA GLU A 41 -14.77 -3.57 0.41
C GLU A 41 -13.33 -4.06 0.21
N GLY A 42 -13.02 -4.63 -0.96
CA GLY A 42 -11.77 -5.33 -1.25
C GLY A 42 -11.75 -6.76 -0.71
N LEU A 43 -10.76 -7.52 -1.15
CA LEU A 43 -10.44 -8.86 -0.66
C LEU A 43 -9.00 -8.85 -0.13
N VAL A 44 -8.73 -9.65 0.89
CA VAL A 44 -7.40 -9.73 1.51
C VAL A 44 -6.92 -11.16 1.59
N LEU A 45 -5.72 -11.39 1.09
CA LEU A 45 -4.94 -12.60 1.34
C LEU A 45 -3.86 -12.30 2.38
N LEU A 46 -3.83 -13.06 3.47
CA LEU A 46 -2.81 -12.97 4.52
C LEU A 46 -1.89 -14.18 4.46
N LEU A 47 -0.61 -13.96 4.21
CA LEU A 47 0.41 -15.00 4.24
C LEU A 47 1.03 -15.04 5.63
N HIS A 48 0.74 -16.09 6.39
CA HIS A 48 1.39 -16.37 7.67
C HIS A 48 2.64 -17.22 7.45
N ALA A 49 3.44 -17.40 8.50
CA ALA A 49 4.60 -18.28 8.45
C ALA A 49 4.22 -19.73 8.12
N ASP A 50 3.01 -20.16 8.47
CA ASP A 50 2.57 -21.56 8.44
C ASP A 50 1.27 -21.82 7.66
N LYS A 51 0.66 -20.79 7.05
CA LYS A 51 -0.62 -20.91 6.33
C LYS A 51 -0.93 -19.66 5.50
N ILE A 52 -1.98 -19.79 4.70
CA ILE A 52 -2.67 -18.68 4.04
C ILE A 52 -4.01 -18.46 4.76
N ALA A 53 -4.39 -17.20 4.97
CA ALA A 53 -5.64 -16.79 5.61
C ALA A 53 -6.27 -15.59 4.88
N GLY A 54 -7.39 -15.09 5.38
CA GLY A 54 -8.19 -14.04 4.73
C GLY A 54 -9.26 -14.63 3.82
N ASP A 55 -9.55 -13.98 2.70
CA ASP A 55 -10.63 -14.32 1.77
C ASP A 55 -10.25 -15.42 0.77
N VAL A 56 -9.57 -16.47 1.26
CA VAL A 56 -8.94 -17.53 0.44
C VAL A 56 -9.96 -18.23 -0.47
N ASP A 57 -11.13 -18.59 0.06
CA ASP A 57 -12.15 -19.31 -0.69
C ASP A 57 -12.74 -18.48 -1.84
N ILE A 58 -12.93 -17.18 -1.60
CA ILE A 58 -13.42 -16.23 -2.60
C ILE A 58 -12.36 -16.07 -3.69
N ILE A 59 -11.10 -15.86 -3.30
CA ILE A 59 -9.98 -15.72 -4.23
C ILE A 59 -9.77 -17.00 -5.06
N ASN A 60 -9.93 -18.18 -4.45
CA ASN A 60 -9.87 -19.46 -5.17
C ASN A 60 -11.00 -19.59 -6.21
N GLY A 61 -12.20 -19.13 -5.88
CA GLY A 61 -13.30 -19.03 -6.85
C GLY A 61 -12.96 -18.10 -8.02
N LEU A 62 -12.32 -16.96 -7.75
CA LEU A 62 -11.88 -16.01 -8.78
C LEU A 62 -10.76 -16.60 -9.66
N ASN A 63 -9.76 -17.24 -9.05
CA ASN A 63 -8.64 -17.87 -9.73
C ASN A 63 -9.12 -18.90 -10.76
N HIS A 64 -10.14 -19.69 -10.42
CA HIS A 64 -10.73 -20.68 -11.31
C HIS A 64 -11.21 -20.08 -12.64
N TYR A 65 -11.80 -18.87 -12.64
CA TYR A 65 -12.30 -18.25 -13.88
C TYR A 65 -11.21 -17.78 -14.84
N ILE A 66 -10.04 -17.42 -14.31
CA ILE A 66 -8.88 -16.94 -15.08
C ILE A 66 -7.81 -18.01 -15.30
N GLY A 67 -8.08 -19.25 -14.86
CA GLY A 67 -7.20 -20.40 -15.03
C GLY A 67 -6.03 -20.44 -14.06
N MET A 68 -6.01 -19.60 -13.02
CA MET A 68 -5.01 -19.69 -11.97
C MET A 68 -5.29 -20.90 -11.07
N LYS A 69 -4.22 -21.54 -10.58
CA LYS A 69 -4.33 -22.62 -9.58
C LYS A 69 -5.00 -22.09 -8.31
N THR A 70 -5.76 -22.96 -7.65
CA THR A 70 -6.29 -22.68 -6.31
C THR A 70 -5.16 -22.74 -5.28
N LEU A 71 -5.25 -21.89 -4.27
CA LEU A 71 -4.26 -21.75 -3.20
C LEU A 71 -4.62 -22.71 -2.08
N HIS A 72 -3.78 -23.72 -1.86
CA HIS A 72 -3.88 -24.62 -0.71
C HIS A 72 -2.58 -24.58 0.09
N LYS A 73 -2.68 -24.77 1.41
CA LYS A 73 -1.50 -24.73 2.30
C LYS A 73 -0.47 -25.78 1.89
N GLU A 74 -0.96 -26.93 1.43
CA GLU A 74 -0.17 -28.11 1.06
C GLU A 74 0.70 -27.88 -0.19
N ASP A 75 0.38 -26.88 -0.99
CA ASP A 75 1.16 -26.52 -2.19
C ASP A 75 2.50 -25.88 -1.82
N PHE A 76 2.63 -25.33 -0.61
CA PHE A 76 3.78 -24.55 -0.17
C PHE A 76 4.53 -25.28 0.95
N ILE A 77 5.65 -25.91 0.60
CA ILE A 77 6.55 -26.52 1.59
C ILE A 77 7.09 -25.49 2.58
N GLU A 78 7.17 -24.23 2.17
CA GLU A 78 7.61 -23.09 2.97
C GLU A 78 6.77 -22.98 4.24
N PHE A 79 5.45 -23.19 4.19
CA PHE A 79 4.59 -23.15 5.39
C PHE A 79 4.90 -24.25 6.41
N THR A 80 5.60 -25.31 6.00
CA THR A 80 6.07 -26.34 6.93
C THR A 80 7.42 -25.95 7.52
N VAL A 81 8.34 -25.36 6.74
CA VAL A 81 9.74 -25.15 7.18
C VAL A 81 10.03 -23.74 7.71
N LEU A 82 9.33 -22.72 7.20
CA LEU A 82 9.58 -21.31 7.49
C LEU A 82 9.47 -20.96 8.98
N PRO A 83 8.47 -21.45 9.75
CA PRO A 83 8.41 -21.18 11.19
C PRO A 83 9.68 -21.66 11.92
N TYR A 84 10.16 -22.86 11.58
CA TYR A 84 11.37 -23.43 12.18
C TYR A 84 12.63 -22.67 11.80
N ILE A 85 12.74 -22.19 10.55
CA ILE A 85 13.86 -21.36 10.10
C ILE A 85 13.90 -20.04 10.88
N ILE A 86 12.75 -19.38 11.06
CA ILE A 86 12.67 -18.12 11.81
C ILE A 86 13.05 -18.33 13.29
N VAL A 87 12.52 -19.39 13.92
CA VAL A 87 12.88 -19.74 15.31
C VAL A 87 14.36 -20.09 15.42
N PHE A 88 14.93 -20.80 14.44
CA PHE A 88 16.36 -21.09 14.40
C PHE A 88 17.20 -19.81 14.39
N PHE A 89 16.85 -18.82 13.56
CA PHE A 89 17.52 -17.51 13.58
C PHE A 89 17.37 -16.80 14.92
N ALA A 90 16.21 -16.90 15.59
CA ALA A 90 16.00 -16.34 16.91
C ALA A 90 16.91 -16.99 17.97
N LEU A 91 17.06 -18.31 17.94
CA LEU A 91 17.98 -19.06 18.80
C LEU A 91 19.44 -18.71 18.51
N CYS A 92 19.82 -18.55 17.24
CA CYS A 92 21.15 -18.08 16.86
C CYS A 92 21.42 -16.66 17.38
N ALA A 93 20.44 -15.75 17.31
CA ALA A 93 20.57 -14.40 17.87
C ALA A 93 20.82 -14.44 19.39
N LEU A 94 20.07 -15.28 20.12
CA LEU A 94 20.29 -15.51 21.54
C LEU A 94 21.68 -16.09 21.83
N ALA A 95 22.10 -17.11 21.08
CA ALA A 95 23.41 -17.74 21.24
C ALA A 95 24.55 -16.73 21.03
N VAL A 96 24.46 -15.90 19.99
CA VAL A 96 25.44 -14.83 19.73
C VAL A 96 25.43 -13.78 20.83
N ALA A 97 24.28 -13.43 21.41
CA ALA A 97 24.20 -12.48 22.51
C ALA A 97 24.93 -13.01 23.78
N VAL A 98 24.79 -14.31 24.07
CA VAL A 98 25.41 -14.97 25.23
C VAL A 98 26.91 -15.18 25.01
N ILE A 99 27.30 -15.81 23.89
CA ILE A 99 28.70 -16.10 23.54
C ILE A 99 29.48 -14.79 23.28
N ALA A 100 28.77 -13.77 22.79
CA ALA A 100 29.25 -12.41 22.58
C ALA A 100 30.39 -12.28 21.57
N MET A 101 30.51 -13.17 20.57
CA MET A 101 31.59 -13.15 19.59
C MET A 101 31.24 -12.36 18.32
N LYS A 102 32.12 -11.44 17.89
CA LYS A 102 31.93 -10.62 16.68
C LYS A 102 31.75 -11.45 15.41
N LYS A 103 32.52 -12.53 15.23
CA LYS A 103 32.39 -13.43 14.08
C LYS A 103 31.00 -14.07 14.00
N GLY A 104 30.41 -14.41 15.15
CA GLY A 104 29.05 -14.95 15.24
C GLY A 104 27.99 -13.93 14.79
N LEU A 105 28.14 -12.66 15.20
CA LEU A 105 27.27 -11.58 14.73
C LEU A 105 27.34 -11.40 13.20
N TYR A 106 28.54 -11.45 12.62
CA TYR A 106 28.70 -11.31 11.16
C TYR A 106 28.11 -12.49 10.40
N ALA A 107 28.37 -13.71 10.88
CA ALA A 107 27.78 -14.91 10.30
C ALA A 107 26.25 -14.86 10.35
N LEU A 108 25.68 -14.52 11.51
CA LEU A 108 24.24 -14.37 11.68
C LEU A 108 23.64 -13.34 10.71
N PHE A 109 24.26 -12.15 10.60
CA PHE A 109 23.78 -11.11 9.69
C PHE A 109 23.83 -11.55 8.23
N ILE A 110 24.95 -12.11 7.77
CA ILE A 110 25.11 -12.57 6.39
C ILE A 110 24.09 -13.69 6.08
N SER A 111 23.96 -14.67 6.98
CA SER A 111 22.98 -15.74 6.83
C SER A 111 21.55 -15.22 6.79
N PHE A 112 21.22 -14.20 7.59
CA PHE A 112 19.88 -13.59 7.60
C PHE A 112 19.57 -12.83 6.30
N ILE A 113 20.56 -12.11 5.74
CA ILE A 113 20.42 -11.45 4.43
C ILE A 113 20.24 -12.48 3.31
N LEU A 114 21.06 -13.54 3.30
CA LEU A 114 20.92 -14.62 2.32
C LEU A 114 19.54 -15.28 2.41
N PHE A 115 19.05 -15.54 3.62
CA PHE A 115 17.70 -16.04 3.85
C PHE A 115 16.63 -15.08 3.27
N GLY A 116 16.71 -13.78 3.54
CA GLY A 116 15.77 -12.79 3.00
C GLY A 116 15.75 -12.75 1.47
N ILE A 117 16.93 -12.82 0.83
CA ILE A 117 17.04 -12.88 -0.63
C ILE A 117 16.41 -14.16 -1.18
N LEU A 118 16.74 -15.32 -0.59
CA LEU A 118 16.19 -16.61 -1.00
C LEU A 118 14.67 -16.65 -0.86
N ALA A 119 14.12 -16.16 0.25
CA ALA A 119 12.69 -16.08 0.48
C ALA A 119 12.00 -15.16 -0.54
N GLY A 120 12.61 -14.01 -0.88
CA GLY A 120 12.09 -13.11 -1.91
C GLY A 120 12.10 -13.71 -3.32
N VAL A 121 13.17 -14.43 -3.68
CA VAL A 121 13.25 -15.16 -4.96
C VAL A 121 12.20 -16.27 -5.03
N ASP A 122 12.04 -17.03 -3.95
CA ASP A 122 11.05 -18.10 -3.87
C ASP A 122 9.61 -17.57 -3.97
N PHE A 123 9.31 -16.48 -3.26
CA PHE A 123 8.00 -15.82 -3.37
C PHE A 123 7.75 -15.25 -4.78
N TYR A 124 8.76 -14.67 -5.42
CA TYR A 124 8.64 -14.24 -6.82
C TYR A 124 8.36 -15.44 -7.76
N ARG A 125 9.05 -16.57 -7.56
CA ARG A 125 8.82 -17.81 -8.32
C ARG A 125 7.38 -18.27 -8.18
N TRP A 126 6.82 -18.29 -6.96
CA TRP A 126 5.43 -18.67 -6.72
C TRP A 126 4.45 -17.74 -7.44
N ASN A 127 4.64 -16.42 -7.34
CA ASN A 127 3.82 -15.45 -8.07
C ASN A 127 3.90 -15.66 -9.59
N TYR A 128 5.10 -15.96 -10.11
CA TYR A 128 5.28 -16.23 -11.54
C TYR A 128 4.55 -17.50 -11.97
N GLU A 129 4.73 -18.60 -11.24
CA GLU A 129 4.09 -19.90 -11.51
C GLU A 129 2.57 -19.77 -11.54
N TYR A 130 1.98 -19.19 -10.50
CA TYR A 130 0.52 -18.99 -10.44
C TYR A 130 0.02 -18.01 -11.50
N GLY A 131 0.82 -17.00 -11.86
CA GLY A 131 0.43 -15.98 -12.83
C GLY A 131 0.56 -16.37 -14.30
N HIS A 132 1.41 -17.36 -14.64
CA HIS A 132 1.74 -17.71 -16.03
C HIS A 132 1.36 -19.15 -16.40
N ASN A 133 1.29 -20.07 -15.44
CA ASN A 133 0.88 -21.45 -15.70
C ASN A 133 -0.64 -21.58 -15.56
N LEU A 134 -1.34 -20.97 -16.52
CA LEU A 134 -2.80 -20.86 -16.53
C LEU A 134 -3.46 -22.01 -17.30
N ASP A 135 -4.62 -22.46 -16.83
CA ASP A 135 -5.43 -23.46 -17.55
C ASP A 135 -5.90 -22.90 -18.91
N PRO A 136 -5.53 -23.54 -20.05
CA PRO A 136 -5.95 -23.09 -21.37
C PRO A 136 -7.45 -23.26 -21.65
N ASN A 137 -8.22 -23.88 -20.74
CA ASN A 137 -9.67 -24.03 -20.84
C ASN A 137 -10.44 -23.08 -19.91
N ALA A 138 -9.76 -22.13 -19.27
CA ALA A 138 -10.39 -21.16 -18.38
C ALA A 138 -11.44 -20.31 -19.10
N ALA A 139 -12.48 -19.90 -18.36
CA ALA A 139 -13.59 -19.11 -18.91
C ALA A 139 -13.17 -17.72 -19.41
N ILE A 140 -12.18 -17.10 -18.76
CA ILE A 140 -11.67 -15.78 -19.10
C ILE A 140 -10.21 -15.89 -19.53
N GLN A 141 -9.96 -15.64 -20.81
CA GLN A 141 -8.62 -15.63 -21.38
C GLN A 141 -8.40 -14.33 -22.14
N VAL A 142 -7.29 -13.67 -21.83
CA VAL A 142 -6.87 -12.46 -22.54
C VAL A 142 -5.54 -12.77 -23.22
N PRO A 143 -5.52 -12.88 -24.57
CA PRO A 143 -4.31 -13.25 -25.29
C PRO A 143 -3.11 -12.35 -24.93
N GLY A 144 -1.99 -12.98 -24.56
CA GLY A 144 -0.75 -12.27 -24.24
C GLY A 144 -0.69 -11.63 -22.84
N MET A 145 -1.69 -11.83 -22.00
CA MET A 145 -1.71 -11.30 -20.62
C MET A 145 -1.44 -12.41 -19.59
N SER A 146 -0.74 -12.05 -18.52
CA SER A 146 -0.53 -12.91 -17.34
C SER A 146 -1.08 -12.24 -16.09
N TYR A 147 -1.45 -13.04 -15.10
CA TYR A 147 -2.10 -12.57 -13.87
C TYR A 147 -1.15 -12.58 -12.67
N GLN A 148 0.16 -12.46 -12.92
CA GLN A 148 1.16 -12.44 -11.85
C GLN A 148 0.96 -11.22 -10.92
N PRO A 149 0.66 -11.44 -9.63
CA PRO A 149 0.57 -10.36 -8.65
C PRO A 149 1.96 -9.76 -8.36
N PRO A 150 2.04 -8.50 -7.91
CA PRO A 150 3.31 -7.87 -7.59
C PRO A 150 3.90 -8.51 -6.33
N LEU A 151 5.24 -8.69 -6.31
CA LEU A 151 5.93 -9.06 -5.07
C LEU A 151 5.78 -7.97 -4.01
N LEU A 152 5.90 -6.71 -4.43
CA LEU A 152 5.78 -5.52 -3.60
C LEU A 152 5.16 -4.38 -4.42
N GLY A 153 4.25 -3.62 -3.81
CA GLY A 153 3.60 -2.46 -4.42
C GLY A 153 2.29 -2.82 -5.13
N TYR A 154 1.85 -1.94 -6.03
CA TYR A 154 0.57 -2.03 -6.72
C TYR A 154 0.74 -2.49 -8.17
N LYS A 155 -0.17 -3.33 -8.66
CA LYS A 155 -0.29 -3.69 -10.08
C LYS A 155 -1.75 -3.88 -10.46
N GLN A 156 -2.15 -3.28 -11.57
CA GLN A 156 -3.47 -3.51 -12.18
C GLN A 156 -3.42 -4.79 -13.03
N LEU A 157 -4.39 -5.68 -12.82
CA LEU A 157 -4.62 -6.93 -13.55
C LEU A 157 -6.07 -6.92 -14.06
N LEU A 158 -6.29 -6.47 -15.31
CA LEU A 158 -7.63 -6.21 -15.87
C LEU A 158 -8.41 -5.21 -15.00
N ASN A 159 -9.59 -5.60 -14.52
CA ASN A 159 -10.44 -4.81 -13.62
C ASN A 159 -10.09 -5.02 -12.14
N PHE A 160 -9.04 -5.79 -11.83
CA PHE A 160 -8.56 -6.02 -10.48
C PHE A 160 -7.31 -5.20 -10.19
N GLY A 161 -7.28 -4.49 -9.07
CA GLY A 161 -6.06 -3.90 -8.52
C GLY A 161 -5.47 -4.80 -7.45
N ALA A 162 -4.21 -5.19 -7.56
CA ALA A 162 -3.50 -6.00 -6.56
C ALA A 162 -2.42 -5.16 -5.86
N TYR A 163 -2.48 -5.05 -4.54
CA TYR A 163 -1.50 -4.37 -3.71
C TYR A 163 -0.82 -5.35 -2.75
N SER A 164 0.50 -5.44 -2.78
CA SER A 164 1.29 -6.42 -2.04
C SER A 164 2.31 -5.73 -1.14
N ILE A 165 2.32 -6.04 0.15
CA ILE A 165 3.17 -5.38 1.15
C ILE A 165 3.48 -6.30 2.34
N PRO A 166 4.65 -6.16 3.01
CA PRO A 166 4.84 -6.78 4.32
C PRO A 166 3.72 -6.39 5.27
N ASP A 167 3.21 -7.38 6.00
CA ASP A 167 2.36 -7.14 7.15
C ASP A 167 3.23 -7.13 8.43
N THR A 168 2.60 -7.16 9.59
CA THR A 168 3.21 -7.00 10.92
C THR A 168 4.44 -7.89 11.11
N GLY A 169 4.34 -9.19 10.79
CA GLY A 169 5.44 -10.14 10.89
C GLY A 169 6.56 -9.84 9.90
N GLY A 170 6.24 -9.44 8.67
CA GLY A 170 7.22 -9.03 7.67
C GLY A 170 7.98 -7.77 8.10
N TRP A 171 7.28 -6.78 8.66
CA TRP A 171 7.91 -5.59 9.24
C TRP A 171 8.80 -5.93 10.45
N MET A 172 8.41 -6.89 11.28
CA MET A 172 9.27 -7.41 12.35
C MET A 172 10.56 -8.05 11.81
N LEU A 173 10.48 -8.85 10.73
CA LEU A 173 11.67 -9.42 10.07
C LEU A 173 12.58 -8.33 9.48
N ILE A 174 12.01 -7.31 8.83
CA ILE A 174 12.76 -6.16 8.30
C ILE A 174 13.44 -5.40 9.44
N ALA A 175 12.73 -5.12 10.53
CA ALA A 175 13.29 -4.46 11.71
C ALA A 175 14.41 -5.28 12.35
N ALA A 176 14.27 -6.61 12.42
CA ALA A 176 15.31 -7.52 12.89
C ALA A 176 16.58 -7.42 12.01
N GLY A 177 16.42 -7.43 10.69
CA GLY A 177 17.53 -7.26 9.74
C GLY A 177 18.24 -5.91 9.89
N LEU A 178 17.48 -4.82 10.07
CA LEU A 178 18.03 -3.48 10.31
C LEU A 178 18.79 -3.41 11.64
N LEU A 179 18.27 -4.00 12.72
CA LEU A 179 18.95 -4.04 14.01
C LEU A 179 20.26 -4.84 13.93
N LEU A 180 20.25 -5.99 13.23
CA LEU A 180 21.47 -6.76 12.98
C LEU A 180 22.49 -5.92 12.19
N PHE A 181 22.06 -5.22 11.15
CA PHE A 181 22.94 -4.33 10.37
C PHE A 181 23.56 -3.22 11.23
N ILE A 182 22.76 -2.56 12.07
CA ILE A 182 23.23 -1.53 13.00
C ILE A 182 24.26 -2.11 13.98
N ALA A 183 24.00 -3.29 14.53
CA ALA A 183 24.94 -3.99 15.41
C ALA A 183 26.27 -4.30 14.69
N VAL A 184 26.22 -4.76 13.43
CA VAL A 184 27.42 -5.01 12.61
C VAL A 184 28.21 -3.72 12.38
N ILE A 185 27.55 -2.64 11.96
CA ILE A 185 28.20 -1.33 11.75
C ILE A 185 28.92 -0.86 13.00
N LYS A 186 28.25 -0.99 14.16
CA LYS A 186 28.82 -0.62 15.45
C LYS A 186 30.07 -1.44 15.76
N GLU A 187 29.99 -2.77 15.66
CA GLU A 187 31.07 -3.66 16.09
C GLU A 187 32.27 -3.70 15.14
N THR A 188 32.06 -3.34 13.88
CA THR A 188 33.12 -3.17 12.87
C THR A 188 33.85 -1.82 12.97
N ASN A 189 33.38 -0.89 13.82
CA ASN A 189 33.86 0.50 13.87
C ASN A 189 33.81 1.19 12.49
N LEU A 190 32.90 0.75 11.62
CA LEU A 190 32.82 1.24 10.24
C LEU A 190 32.57 2.75 10.21
N LEU A 191 31.73 3.26 11.13
CA LEU A 191 31.49 4.71 11.31
C LEU A 191 32.74 5.52 11.64
N ASN A 192 33.70 4.94 12.39
CA ASN A 192 34.95 5.62 12.71
C ASN A 192 35.94 5.61 11.53
N ARG A 193 35.85 4.62 10.62
CA ARG A 193 36.57 4.66 9.33
C ARG A 193 35.98 5.72 8.39
N PHE A 194 34.66 5.90 8.40
CA PHE A 194 33.98 6.92 7.62
C PHE A 194 34.08 8.33 8.20
N LYS A 195 34.40 8.51 9.49
CA LYS A 195 34.69 9.83 10.10
C LYS A 195 35.92 10.55 9.49
N LYS A 196 36.69 9.86 8.63
CA LYS A 196 37.79 10.42 7.83
C LYS A 196 37.34 10.95 6.44
N SER A 197 36.07 10.83 6.08
CA SER A 197 35.49 11.33 4.82
C SER A 197 34.14 11.99 5.08
N ASN A 198 33.88 13.12 4.41
CA ASN A 198 32.66 13.96 4.55
C ASN A 198 31.33 13.28 4.13
N THR A 199 31.30 11.96 3.97
CA THR A 199 30.15 11.18 3.47
C THR A 199 29.23 10.63 4.56
N THR A 200 29.56 10.80 5.85
CA THR A 200 28.78 10.27 6.99
C THR A 200 27.41 10.93 7.18
N ALA A 201 27.25 12.19 6.78
CA ALA A 201 25.95 12.88 6.86
C ALA A 201 24.93 12.33 5.86
N VAL A 202 25.37 11.80 4.71
CA VAL A 202 24.46 11.40 3.62
C VAL A 202 23.78 10.06 3.91
N LEU A 203 24.49 9.09 4.51
CA LEU A 203 23.98 7.74 4.74
C LEU A 203 23.00 7.64 5.93
N LEU A 204 23.23 8.44 6.99
CA LEU A 204 22.34 8.52 8.15
C LEU A 204 21.05 9.29 7.84
N VAL A 205 21.14 10.34 7.01
CA VAL A 205 19.98 11.07 6.50
C VAL A 205 19.12 10.19 5.58
N PHE A 206 19.74 9.32 4.76
CA PHE A 206 18.99 8.39 3.89
C PHE A 206 18.21 7.32 4.65
N LEU A 207 18.70 6.85 5.80
CA LEU A 207 18.02 5.81 6.60
C LEU A 207 16.90 6.40 7.49
N THR A 208 17.01 7.66 7.91
CA THR A 208 15.95 8.37 8.66
C THR A 208 14.85 8.95 7.77
N PHE A 209 15.09 9.17 6.47
CA PHE A 209 14.06 9.68 5.54
C PHE A 209 13.04 8.61 5.09
N SER A 210 13.31 7.33 5.30
CA SER A 210 12.41 6.24 4.85
C SER A 210 11.22 5.97 5.77
N PHE A 211 11.12 6.63 6.93
CA PHE A 211 10.01 6.42 7.90
C PHE A 211 8.99 7.57 7.96
N PHE A 212 9.15 8.61 7.15
CA PHE A 212 8.10 9.62 6.94
C PHE A 212 7.53 9.49 5.54
N SER A 213 6.90 8.35 5.24
CA SER A 213 5.85 8.38 4.22
C SER A 213 4.64 9.08 4.86
N CYS A 214 4.70 10.41 4.89
CA CYS A 214 3.51 11.20 5.17
C CYS A 214 2.56 10.91 4.01
N ALA A 215 1.35 10.41 4.30
CA ALA A 215 0.32 10.24 3.28
C ALA A 215 0.18 11.58 2.54
N LYS A 216 0.55 11.61 1.26
CA LYS A 216 0.46 12.83 0.47
C LYS A 216 -1.01 13.16 0.29
N THR A 217 -1.44 14.29 0.83
CA THR A 217 -2.77 14.87 0.60
C THR A 217 -2.69 15.88 -0.54
N GLU A 218 -1.96 15.55 -1.60
CA GLU A 218 -1.88 16.39 -2.79
C GLU A 218 -2.81 15.81 -3.85
N VAL A 219 -3.41 16.70 -4.63
CA VAL A 219 -4.28 16.35 -5.75
C VAL A 219 -3.58 15.37 -6.69
N VAL A 220 -4.26 14.29 -7.07
CA VAL A 220 -3.83 13.43 -8.17
C VAL A 220 -4.63 13.79 -9.42
N PRO A 221 -4.00 14.24 -10.51
CA PRO A 221 -4.74 14.62 -11.72
C PRO A 221 -5.67 13.50 -12.22
N ILE A 222 -6.92 13.88 -12.53
CA ILE A 222 -7.91 12.99 -13.15
C ILE A 222 -7.61 12.94 -14.64
N LYS A 223 -7.39 11.73 -15.16
CA LYS A 223 -7.18 11.48 -16.59
C LYS A 223 -8.53 11.29 -17.26
N LEU A 224 -9.00 12.33 -17.95
CA LEU A 224 -10.27 12.28 -18.66
C LEU A 224 -10.26 11.17 -19.71
N ASN A 225 -11.43 10.53 -19.89
CA ASN A 225 -11.66 9.41 -20.80
C ASN A 225 -10.82 8.15 -20.49
N VAL A 226 -10.17 8.10 -19.31
CA VAL A 226 -9.32 6.98 -18.88
C VAL A 226 -9.69 6.56 -17.46
N ASP A 227 -9.73 7.50 -16.52
CA ASP A 227 -10.08 7.22 -15.14
C ASP A 227 -11.58 6.94 -15.01
N THR A 228 -11.91 6.01 -14.12
CA THR A 228 -13.29 5.58 -13.84
C THR A 228 -13.73 6.15 -12.50
N CYS A 229 -14.97 6.62 -12.43
CA CYS A 229 -15.59 7.09 -11.20
C CYS A 229 -15.71 5.94 -10.18
N ASP A 230 -15.20 6.15 -8.98
CA ASP A 230 -15.21 5.18 -7.88
C ASP A 230 -16.62 4.90 -7.33
N PHE A 231 -17.60 5.74 -7.66
CA PHE A 231 -19.00 5.52 -7.30
C PHE A 231 -19.80 4.88 -8.45
N CYS A 232 -20.12 5.63 -9.50
CA CYS A 232 -21.01 5.18 -10.57
C CYS A 232 -20.36 4.22 -11.58
N LYS A 233 -19.03 4.02 -11.49
CA LYS A 233 -18.23 3.16 -12.39
C LYS A 233 -18.24 3.59 -13.87
N MET A 234 -18.74 4.77 -14.19
CA MET A 234 -18.62 5.37 -15.51
C MET A 234 -17.25 6.02 -15.69
N THR A 235 -16.75 6.05 -16.92
CA THR A 235 -15.53 6.78 -17.28
C THR A 235 -15.73 8.28 -17.10
N ILE A 236 -14.78 8.95 -16.44
CA ILE A 236 -14.85 10.39 -16.19
C ILE A 236 -14.55 11.13 -17.49
N ALA A 237 -15.55 11.76 -18.08
CA ALA A 237 -15.45 12.38 -19.41
C ALA A 237 -15.33 13.91 -19.35
N ASP A 238 -15.93 14.56 -18.35
CA ASP A 238 -15.95 16.02 -18.21
C ASP A 238 -15.29 16.45 -16.90
N GLY A 239 -14.10 17.04 -17.03
CA GLY A 239 -13.29 17.49 -15.91
C GLY A 239 -13.89 18.65 -15.13
N LYS A 240 -14.92 19.34 -15.63
CA LYS A 240 -15.53 20.51 -14.95
C LYS A 240 -16.40 20.14 -13.75
N TYR A 241 -16.86 18.89 -13.70
CA TYR A 241 -17.73 18.40 -12.62
C TYR A 241 -16.99 17.47 -11.66
N ALA A 242 -15.85 16.94 -12.10
CA ALA A 242 -15.13 15.90 -11.42
C ALA A 242 -14.75 16.29 -9.98
N ALA A 243 -14.56 15.27 -9.15
CA ALA A 243 -14.17 15.45 -7.76
C ALA A 243 -13.19 14.36 -7.33
N GLU A 244 -12.44 14.64 -6.28
CA GLU A 244 -11.47 13.71 -5.71
C GLU A 244 -11.54 13.73 -4.18
N VAL A 245 -11.39 12.54 -3.59
CA VAL A 245 -11.30 12.35 -2.15
C VAL A 245 -10.03 11.58 -1.82
N ILE A 246 -9.31 12.03 -0.80
CA ILE A 246 -8.12 11.34 -0.29
C ILE A 246 -8.41 10.87 1.14
N SER A 247 -8.30 9.58 1.39
CA SER A 247 -8.46 9.00 2.74
C SER A 247 -7.26 9.31 3.64
N GLU A 248 -7.43 9.17 4.97
CA GLU A 248 -6.31 9.26 5.93
C GLU A 248 -5.18 8.25 5.65
N LYS A 249 -5.49 7.15 4.97
CA LYS A 249 -4.52 6.14 4.53
C LYS A 249 -3.82 6.50 3.21
N GLY A 250 -4.14 7.64 2.59
CA GLY A 250 -3.57 8.09 1.33
C GLY A 250 -4.16 7.45 0.07
N ARG A 251 -5.23 6.65 0.19
CA ARG A 251 -5.98 6.16 -0.97
C ARG A 251 -6.78 7.29 -1.59
N VAL A 252 -6.65 7.44 -2.91
CA VAL A 252 -7.35 8.43 -3.73
C VAL A 252 -8.57 7.79 -4.38
N PHE A 253 -9.70 8.50 -4.33
CA PHE A 253 -10.95 8.14 -4.99
C PHE A 253 -11.35 9.29 -5.91
N LYS A 254 -11.72 8.97 -7.15
CA LYS A 254 -12.07 9.92 -8.21
C LYS A 254 -13.52 9.77 -8.58
N PHE A 255 -14.18 10.88 -8.86
CA PHE A 255 -15.62 10.91 -9.08
C PHE A 255 -15.95 11.73 -10.32
N ASP A 256 -16.95 11.24 -11.06
CA ASP A 256 -17.46 11.89 -12.28
C ASP A 256 -18.15 13.22 -11.97
N ASP A 257 -18.82 13.30 -10.80
CA ASP A 257 -19.29 14.56 -10.26
C ASP A 257 -19.27 14.61 -8.72
N ILE A 258 -19.55 15.80 -8.19
CA ILE A 258 -19.65 16.05 -6.73
C ILE A 258 -20.70 15.12 -6.09
N MET A 259 -21.79 14.77 -6.78
CA MET A 259 -22.84 13.91 -6.21
C MET A 259 -22.35 12.48 -6.00
N CYS A 260 -21.60 11.93 -6.97
CA CYS A 260 -20.94 10.64 -6.84
C CYS A 260 -20.02 10.58 -5.62
N MET A 261 -19.26 11.65 -5.38
CA MET A 261 -18.41 11.76 -4.20
C MET A 261 -19.20 11.72 -2.89
N ILE A 262 -20.33 12.45 -2.82
CA ILE A 262 -21.18 12.46 -1.61
C ILE A 262 -21.85 11.10 -1.39
N GLN A 263 -22.39 10.48 -2.43
CA GLN A 263 -23.02 9.16 -2.33
C GLN A 263 -22.01 8.09 -1.91
N TYR A 264 -20.80 8.13 -2.46
CA TYR A 264 -19.69 7.27 -2.03
C TYR A 264 -19.39 7.42 -0.54
N GLY A 265 -19.29 8.66 -0.05
CA GLY A 265 -19.04 8.92 1.37
C GLY A 265 -20.11 8.36 2.30
N LYS A 266 -21.38 8.37 1.87
CA LYS A 266 -22.51 7.79 2.62
C LYS A 266 -22.46 6.27 2.68
N GLU A 267 -22.18 5.62 1.55
CA GLU A 267 -22.07 4.15 1.48
C GLU A 267 -20.81 3.64 2.18
N ASN A 268 -19.77 4.48 2.29
CA ASN A 268 -18.47 4.13 2.85
C ASN A 268 -18.16 4.93 4.13
N ALA A 269 -19.14 5.07 5.02
CA ALA A 269 -19.05 5.92 6.22
C ALA A 269 -17.88 5.57 7.18
N ASN A 270 -17.36 4.34 7.11
CA ASN A 270 -16.19 3.92 7.88
C ASN A 270 -14.85 4.43 7.33
N THR A 271 -14.84 4.95 6.09
CA THR A 271 -13.64 5.47 5.45
C THR A 271 -13.36 6.88 5.95
N LYS A 272 -12.26 7.02 6.71
CA LYS A 272 -11.83 8.33 7.21
C LYS A 272 -11.20 9.15 6.10
N ILE A 273 -11.72 10.35 5.87
CA ILE A 273 -11.29 11.26 4.80
C ILE A 273 -10.32 12.31 5.33
N ALA A 274 -9.17 12.46 4.66
CA ALA A 274 -8.19 13.50 4.93
C ALA A 274 -8.44 14.78 4.14
N ALA A 275 -8.82 14.67 2.86
CA ALA A 275 -9.02 15.84 1.98
C ALA A 275 -10.12 15.62 0.94
N TYR A 276 -10.78 16.72 0.56
CA TYR A 276 -11.78 16.79 -0.50
C TYR A 276 -11.35 17.82 -1.53
N TYR A 277 -11.43 17.46 -2.79
CA TYR A 277 -11.14 18.30 -3.94
C TYR A 277 -12.29 18.26 -4.94
N VAL A 278 -12.57 19.40 -5.55
CA VAL A 278 -13.64 19.58 -6.54
C VAL A 278 -13.10 20.38 -7.71
N SER A 279 -13.61 20.14 -8.90
CA SER A 279 -13.15 20.89 -10.07
C SER A 279 -13.63 22.33 -10.05
N ASP A 280 -12.74 23.25 -10.43
CA ASP A 280 -13.12 24.62 -10.78
C ASP A 280 -13.84 24.59 -12.13
N TYR A 281 -15.11 24.98 -12.15
CA TYR A 281 -15.95 24.92 -13.33
C TYR A 281 -15.43 25.75 -14.50
N VAL A 282 -14.69 26.83 -14.22
CA VAL A 282 -14.14 27.74 -15.24
C VAL A 282 -12.83 27.18 -15.81
N GLN A 283 -12.06 26.47 -14.99
CA GLN A 283 -10.76 25.93 -15.37
C GLN A 283 -10.86 24.44 -15.69
N ASP A 284 -10.64 24.09 -16.96
CA ASP A 284 -10.81 22.71 -17.41
C ASP A 284 -9.91 21.74 -16.64
N ASN A 285 -10.55 20.78 -15.96
CA ASN A 285 -9.92 19.69 -15.22
C ASN A 285 -8.91 20.15 -14.12
N VAL A 286 -9.14 21.32 -13.51
CA VAL A 286 -8.35 21.82 -12.39
C VAL A 286 -9.10 21.59 -11.07
N LEU A 287 -8.53 20.76 -10.20
CA LEU A 287 -9.08 20.47 -8.88
C LEU A 287 -8.61 21.49 -7.84
N ILE A 288 -9.56 22.00 -7.05
CA ILE A 288 -9.35 22.96 -5.94
C ILE A 288 -9.86 22.38 -4.61
N PRO A 289 -9.30 22.80 -3.46
CA PRO A 289 -9.78 22.30 -2.16
C PRO A 289 -11.25 22.68 -1.91
N ALA A 290 -12.08 21.69 -1.60
CA ALA A 290 -13.53 21.91 -1.43
C ALA A 290 -13.85 22.90 -0.29
N LYS A 291 -13.01 22.94 0.76
CA LYS A 291 -13.20 23.84 1.91
C LYS A 291 -13.05 25.33 1.57
N THR A 292 -12.34 25.66 0.51
CA THR A 292 -12.09 27.06 0.10
C THR A 292 -12.81 27.42 -1.20
N ALA A 293 -13.57 26.50 -1.77
CA ALA A 293 -14.31 26.70 -3.01
C ALA A 293 -15.66 27.38 -2.75
N PHE A 294 -16.17 28.07 -3.77
CA PHE A 294 -17.51 28.64 -3.79
C PHE A 294 -18.42 27.75 -4.62
N PHE A 295 -19.61 27.43 -4.10
CA PHE A 295 -20.52 26.50 -4.76
C PHE A 295 -21.85 27.16 -5.10
N ILE A 296 -22.43 26.73 -6.22
CA ILE A 296 -23.82 27.02 -6.56
C ILE A 296 -24.54 25.72 -6.92
N SER A 297 -25.86 25.71 -6.70
CA SER A 297 -26.70 24.56 -7.02
C SER A 297 -28.10 24.99 -7.48
N GLU A 298 -28.90 24.03 -7.92
CA GLU A 298 -30.23 24.24 -8.51
C GLU A 298 -30.17 24.90 -9.92
N GLY A 299 -31.29 25.48 -10.36
CA GLY A 299 -31.38 26.16 -11.64
C GLY A 299 -31.31 25.20 -12.83
N THR A 300 -30.54 25.60 -13.85
CA THR A 300 -30.38 24.84 -15.09
C THR A 300 -29.03 24.11 -15.20
N ILE A 301 -28.35 23.87 -14.07
CA ILE A 301 -27.08 23.15 -14.03
C ILE A 301 -27.31 21.67 -14.36
N GLN A 302 -26.58 21.15 -15.34
CA GLN A 302 -26.58 19.73 -15.69
C GLN A 302 -25.19 19.13 -15.49
N SER A 303 -25.00 18.42 -14.38
CA SER A 303 -23.82 17.57 -14.18
C SER A 303 -24.08 16.16 -14.74
N PRO A 304 -23.03 15.39 -15.07
CA PRO A 304 -23.14 14.04 -15.63
C PRO A 304 -24.11 13.13 -14.87
N MET A 305 -24.09 13.16 -13.54
CA MET A 305 -24.95 12.33 -12.68
C MET A 305 -26.10 13.11 -12.03
N ARG A 306 -26.48 14.25 -12.64
CA ARG A 306 -27.62 15.09 -12.23
C ARG A 306 -27.55 15.61 -10.79
N GLY A 307 -26.35 15.71 -10.22
CA GLY A 307 -26.08 16.32 -8.93
C GLY A 307 -26.40 17.82 -8.87
N GLY A 308 -26.25 18.52 -10.00
CA GLY A 308 -26.66 19.92 -10.12
C GLY A 308 -25.89 20.88 -9.20
N VAL A 309 -24.62 20.56 -8.90
CA VAL A 309 -23.69 21.37 -8.11
C VAL A 309 -22.41 21.58 -8.92
N ILE A 310 -21.91 22.82 -8.93
CA ILE A 310 -20.61 23.18 -9.52
C ILE A 310 -19.85 24.10 -8.56
N ALA A 311 -18.52 24.08 -8.68
CA ALA A 311 -17.61 24.78 -7.78
C ALA A 311 -16.72 25.79 -8.52
N PHE A 312 -16.25 26.81 -7.81
CA PHE A 312 -15.41 27.88 -8.34
C PHE A 312 -14.32 28.22 -7.34
N SER A 313 -13.14 28.60 -7.84
CA SER A 313 -12.09 29.19 -7.00
C SER A 313 -12.35 30.67 -6.66
N SER A 314 -13.22 31.32 -7.43
CA SER A 314 -13.55 32.75 -7.34
C SER A 314 -15.02 32.97 -6.96
N GLU A 315 -15.27 33.81 -5.96
CA GLU A 315 -16.63 34.21 -5.58
C GLU A 315 -17.34 35.01 -6.69
N ASN A 316 -16.58 35.78 -7.48
CA ASN A 316 -17.13 36.56 -8.59
C ASN A 316 -17.67 35.65 -9.69
N ASP A 317 -16.92 34.58 -10.01
CA ASP A 317 -17.34 33.60 -11.01
C ASP A 317 -18.59 32.86 -10.52
N ALA A 318 -18.63 32.46 -9.25
CA ALA A 318 -19.81 31.84 -8.65
C ALA A 318 -21.06 32.75 -8.74
N LYS A 319 -20.92 34.07 -8.56
CA LYS A 319 -22.01 35.04 -8.72
C LYS A 319 -22.46 35.18 -10.16
N GLU A 320 -21.52 35.33 -11.09
CA GLU A 320 -21.81 35.47 -12.53
C GLU A 320 -22.52 34.21 -13.07
N PHE A 321 -21.97 33.03 -12.79
CA PHE A 321 -22.57 31.77 -13.20
C PHE A 321 -23.86 31.45 -12.44
N GLY A 322 -24.00 31.92 -11.20
CA GLY A 322 -25.26 31.88 -10.44
C GLY A 322 -26.42 32.56 -11.18
N ILE A 323 -26.18 33.76 -11.70
CA ILE A 323 -27.16 34.48 -12.53
C ILE A 323 -27.43 33.71 -13.83
N LYS A 324 -26.36 33.29 -14.53
CA LYS A 324 -26.45 32.59 -15.82
C LYS A 324 -27.27 31.30 -15.74
N PHE A 325 -27.05 30.49 -14.71
CA PHE A 325 -27.74 29.22 -14.52
C PHE A 325 -29.02 29.32 -13.69
N LYS A 326 -29.39 30.53 -13.21
CA LYS A 326 -30.49 30.73 -12.25
C LYS A 326 -30.31 29.85 -11.00
N ALA A 327 -29.07 29.67 -10.58
CA ALA A 327 -28.65 28.82 -9.48
C ALA A 327 -28.41 29.68 -8.22
N LYS A 328 -28.44 29.03 -7.06
CA LYS A 328 -28.24 29.69 -5.76
C LYS A 328 -26.95 29.23 -5.10
N PRO A 329 -26.26 30.10 -4.34
CA PRO A 329 -25.12 29.69 -3.55
C PRO A 329 -25.51 28.62 -2.53
N ILE A 330 -24.61 27.66 -2.31
CA ILE A 330 -24.76 26.59 -1.30
C ILE A 330 -23.42 26.41 -0.57
N THR A 331 -23.47 26.05 0.72
CA THR A 331 -22.25 25.80 1.50
C THR A 331 -21.76 24.37 1.31
N TRP A 332 -20.47 24.16 1.55
CA TRP A 332 -19.87 22.83 1.51
C TRP A 332 -20.52 21.85 2.51
N GLU A 333 -20.83 22.32 3.72
CA GLU A 333 -21.49 21.53 4.76
C GLU A 333 -22.88 21.08 4.33
N ALA A 334 -23.63 21.96 3.64
CA ALA A 334 -24.94 21.62 3.12
C ALA A 334 -24.85 20.60 1.97
N ILE A 335 -23.78 20.62 1.18
CA ILE A 335 -23.54 19.61 0.11
C ILE A 335 -23.26 18.24 0.72
N ILE A 336 -22.35 18.14 1.70
CA ILE A 336 -22.03 16.85 2.35
C ILE A 336 -23.26 16.27 3.06
N ALA A 337 -24.14 17.12 3.58
CA ALA A 337 -25.34 16.67 4.29
C ALA A 337 -26.46 16.15 3.38
N LYS A 338 -26.43 16.43 2.06
CA LYS A 338 -27.46 15.99 1.10
C LYS A 338 -27.47 14.50 0.93
#